data_AF-A0A0H3C886-F1
#
_entry.id   AF-A0A0H3C886-F1
#
_cell.length_a   1.000
_cell.length_b   1.000
_cell.length_c   1.000
_cell.angle_alpha   90.00
_cell.angle_beta   90.00
_cell.angle_gamma   90.00
#
_symmetry.space_group_name_H-M   'P 1'
#
loop_
_entity.id
_entity.type
_entity.pdbx_description
1 polymer ?
#
loop_
_entity_poly.entity_id
_entity_poly.type
_entity_poly.pdbx_seq_one_letter_code
_entity_poly.pdbx_strand_id
1 'polypeptide(L)'
;MGDAGRHRHPRPRPSRWRAAKKGGPHAQALGRSRGGFGTKIHVCVDALGLPVRIALGPGQQNDMAPACDLIDGLAAQNVLADKAYDADRLYEKIIAQGGDPVVPPRRHRKRQHAYDAVLYKERNRVERFFSRIKHFRRIATRYDKLAANFMGFVTLAAIMLWLK
;
A
#
# COMPACT_ATOMS: atom_id res chain seq x y z
N MET A 1 -45.37 -0.96 65.35
CA MET A 1 -45.03 -1.99 64.34
C MET A 1 -45.70 -1.56 63.04
N GLY A 2 -45.04 -1.16 61.94
CA GLY A 2 -43.77 -1.59 61.39
C GLY A 2 -44.06 -2.50 60.18
N ASP A 3 -44.14 -1.95 58.97
CA ASP A 3 -43.61 -2.64 57.80
C ASP A 3 -43.16 -1.63 56.74
N ALA A 4 -41.91 -1.79 56.34
CA ALA A 4 -41.15 -0.89 55.49
C ALA A 4 -41.31 -1.30 54.02
N GLY A 5 -41.44 -0.29 53.17
CA GLY A 5 -41.63 -0.44 51.73
C GLY A 5 -40.57 -1.30 51.03
N ARG A 6 -40.99 -1.93 49.93
CA ARG A 6 -40.07 -2.45 48.91
C ARG A 6 -40.50 -1.93 47.54
N HIS A 7 -40.08 -0.70 47.24
CA HIS A 7 -40.04 -0.22 45.86
C HIS A 7 -38.97 -1.02 45.10
N ARG A 8 -39.41 -1.88 44.17
CA ARG A 8 -38.51 -2.60 43.27
C ARG A 8 -38.07 -1.64 42.15
N HIS A 9 -36.84 -1.13 42.26
CA HIS A 9 -36.21 -0.40 41.16
C HIS A 9 -35.89 -1.34 39.99
N PRO A 10 -36.25 -0.99 38.74
CA PRO A 10 -35.82 -1.75 37.57
C PRO A 10 -34.32 -1.56 37.36
N ARG A 11 -33.57 -2.66 37.26
CA ARG A 11 -32.15 -2.62 36.92
C ARG A 11 -31.98 -2.25 35.44
N PRO A 12 -31.08 -1.31 35.09
CA PRO A 12 -30.79 -1.01 33.70
C PRO A 12 -30.13 -2.23 33.04
N ARG A 13 -30.58 -2.57 31.83
CA ARG A 13 -29.92 -3.58 30.99
C ARG A 13 -28.54 -3.05 30.60
N PRO A 14 -27.46 -3.86 30.65
CA PRO A 14 -26.17 -3.41 30.15
C PRO A 14 -26.31 -3.09 28.66
N SER A 15 -26.06 -1.84 28.29
CA SER A 15 -25.99 -1.40 26.91
C SER A 15 -24.91 -2.22 26.22
N ARG A 16 -25.32 -3.11 25.31
CA ARG A 16 -24.41 -3.88 24.48
C ARG A 16 -23.80 -2.91 23.48
N TRP A 17 -22.72 -2.23 23.88
CA TRP A 17 -21.85 -1.51 22.95
C TRP A 17 -21.30 -2.57 21.99
N ARG A 18 -22.00 -2.78 20.88
CA ARG A 18 -21.41 -3.42 19.71
C ARG A 18 -20.32 -2.45 19.28
N ALA A 19 -19.08 -2.75 19.66
CA ALA A 19 -17.92 -2.17 19.00
C ALA A 19 -18.19 -2.28 17.49
N ALA A 20 -18.24 -1.13 16.81
CA ALA A 20 -18.36 -1.12 15.36
C ALA A 20 -17.35 -2.13 14.81
N LYS A 21 -17.82 -3.10 14.01
CA LYS A 21 -16.93 -4.10 13.41
C LYS A 21 -15.87 -3.31 12.65
N LYS A 22 -14.67 -3.17 13.22
CA LYS A 22 -13.49 -2.62 12.53
C LYS A 22 -13.38 -3.46 11.27
N GLY A 23 -13.60 -2.83 10.12
CA GLY A 23 -13.93 -3.50 8.86
C GLY A 23 -13.09 -4.75 8.64
N GLY A 24 -13.70 -5.79 8.05
CA GLY A 24 -13.12 -7.12 7.90
C GLY A 24 -11.75 -7.14 7.21
N PRO A 25 -11.14 -8.32 7.04
CA PRO A 25 -9.74 -8.46 6.59
C PRO A 25 -9.33 -7.58 5.40
N HIS A 26 -10.21 -7.40 4.41
CA HIS A 26 -10.01 -6.52 3.26
C HIS A 26 -9.80 -5.05 3.65
N ALA A 27 -10.61 -4.51 4.57
CA ALA A 27 -10.47 -3.15 5.09
C ALA A 27 -9.19 -2.96 5.92
N GLN A 28 -8.56 -4.06 6.37
CA GLN A 28 -7.26 -4.03 7.05
C GLN A 28 -6.09 -4.29 6.10
N ALA A 29 -6.33 -4.24 4.77
CA ALA A 29 -5.35 -4.56 3.74
C ALA A 29 -4.71 -5.94 3.96
N LEU A 30 -5.49 -6.89 4.46
CA LEU A 30 -5.06 -8.27 4.64
C LEU A 30 -5.76 -9.16 3.62
N GLY A 31 -4.99 -9.99 2.92
CA GLY A 31 -5.51 -10.96 1.95
C GLY A 31 -4.77 -12.29 2.02
N ARG A 32 -5.46 -13.39 1.67
CA ARG A 32 -4.87 -14.74 1.63
C ARG A 32 -4.20 -15.01 0.30
N SER A 33 -2.89 -15.13 0.28
CA SER A 33 -2.12 -15.60 -0.88
C SER A 33 -1.73 -17.06 -0.77
N ARG A 34 -1.15 -17.61 -1.85
CA ARG A 34 -0.54 -18.97 -1.84
C ARG A 34 0.53 -19.12 -0.76
N GLY A 35 1.14 -18.03 -0.30
CA GLY A 35 2.13 -17.99 0.79
C GLY A 35 1.57 -17.60 2.17
N GLY A 36 0.25 -17.48 2.34
CA GLY A 36 -0.39 -17.10 3.61
C GLY A 36 -1.05 -15.71 3.61
N PHE A 37 -1.45 -15.24 4.80
CA PHE A 37 -2.11 -13.96 5.02
C PHE A 37 -1.09 -12.81 4.93
N GLY A 38 -1.27 -11.85 4.01
CA GLY A 38 -0.30 -10.79 3.78
C GLY A 38 -0.91 -9.46 3.36
N THR A 39 -0.09 -8.42 3.44
CA THR A 39 -0.34 -7.06 2.95
C THR A 39 0.72 -6.73 1.91
N LYS A 40 0.32 -6.13 0.80
CA LYS A 40 1.20 -5.50 -0.18
C LYS A 40 1.43 -4.05 0.19
N ILE A 41 2.69 -3.62 0.12
CA ILE A 41 3.06 -2.21 0.16
C ILE A 41 3.32 -1.81 -1.30
N HIS A 42 2.52 -0.88 -1.80
CA HIS A 42 2.74 -0.23 -3.09
C HIS A 42 3.41 1.11 -2.84
N VAL A 43 4.45 1.45 -3.58
CA VAL A 43 5.21 2.69 -3.38
C VAL A 43 5.61 3.32 -4.70
N CYS A 44 5.53 4.65 -4.76
CA CYS A 44 6.22 5.48 -5.73
C CYS A 44 7.41 6.16 -5.03
N VAL A 45 8.58 6.12 -5.64
CA VAL A 45 9.82 6.74 -5.12
C VAL A 45 10.35 7.75 -6.13
N ASP A 46 11.07 8.75 -5.64
CA ASP A 46 11.79 9.70 -6.48
C ASP A 46 13.10 9.12 -7.05
N ALA A 47 13.83 9.95 -7.82
CA ALA A 47 15.11 9.58 -8.41
C ALA A 47 16.21 9.25 -7.37
N LEU A 48 16.08 9.72 -6.13
CA LEU A 48 17.00 9.42 -5.02
C LEU A 48 16.62 8.13 -4.29
N GLY A 49 15.44 7.56 -4.57
CA GLY A 49 14.90 6.39 -3.90
C GLY A 49 14.20 6.73 -2.58
N LEU A 50 13.73 7.97 -2.42
CA LEU A 50 12.91 8.40 -1.29
C LEU A 50 11.42 8.25 -1.64
N PRO A 51 10.59 7.80 -0.69
CA PRO A 51 9.17 7.55 -0.95
C PRO A 51 8.40 8.86 -1.14
N VAL A 52 7.62 8.93 -2.22
CA VAL A 52 6.70 10.04 -2.54
C VAL A 52 5.26 9.69 -2.18
N ARG A 53 4.81 8.48 -2.51
CA ARG A 53 3.47 7.99 -2.20
C ARG A 53 3.49 6.53 -1.82
N ILE A 54 2.74 6.15 -0.79
CA ILE A 54 2.65 4.78 -0.28
C ILE A 54 1.18 4.40 -0.14
N ALA A 55 0.83 3.20 -0.61
CA ALA A 55 -0.49 2.60 -0.45
C ALA A 55 -0.36 1.17 0.06
N LEU A 56 -1.37 0.71 0.82
CA LEU A 56 -1.47 -0.68 1.26
C LEU A 56 -2.58 -1.38 0.49
N GLY A 57 -2.33 -2.63 0.12
CA GLY A 57 -3.32 -3.50 -0.50
C GLY A 57 -3.36 -4.88 0.16
N PRO A 58 -4.50 -5.60 0.17
CA PRO A 58 -4.51 -7.00 0.55
C PRO A 58 -3.58 -7.83 -0.34
N GLY A 59 -3.01 -8.90 0.22
CA GLY A 59 -2.02 -9.76 -0.46
C GLY A 59 -2.45 -10.37 -1.80
N GLN A 60 -3.74 -10.37 -2.13
CA GLN A 60 -4.29 -10.84 -3.42
C GLN A 60 -4.63 -9.74 -4.41
N GLN A 61 -4.51 -8.48 -4.01
CA GLN A 61 -4.80 -7.37 -4.90
C GLN A 61 -3.87 -7.41 -6.12
N ASN A 62 -4.44 -7.13 -7.28
CA ASN A 62 -3.67 -6.88 -8.50
C ASN A 62 -2.89 -5.57 -8.33
N ASP A 63 -1.60 -5.59 -8.62
CA ASP A 63 -0.70 -4.45 -8.43
C ASP A 63 -1.00 -3.27 -9.39
N MET A 64 -1.67 -3.53 -10.52
CA MET A 64 -1.93 -2.54 -11.56
C MET A 64 -2.81 -1.38 -11.13
N ALA A 65 -3.90 -1.66 -10.39
CA ALA A 65 -4.82 -0.61 -9.96
C ALA A 65 -4.13 0.39 -9.01
N PRO A 66 -3.43 -0.06 -7.93
CA PRO A 66 -2.63 0.81 -7.10
C PRO A 66 -1.57 1.62 -7.86
N ALA A 67 -0.96 1.08 -8.92
CA ALA A 67 0.07 1.79 -9.67
C ALA A 67 -0.46 3.07 -10.34
N CYS A 68 -1.66 3.02 -10.93
CA CYS A 68 -2.28 4.20 -11.54
C CYS A 68 -2.62 5.28 -10.51
N ASP A 69 -3.05 4.87 -9.31
CA ASP A 69 -3.36 5.79 -8.21
C ASP A 69 -2.09 6.35 -7.57
N LEU A 70 -1.00 5.58 -7.57
CA LEU A 70 0.28 6.01 -7.01
C LEU A 70 0.90 7.17 -7.79
N ILE A 71 0.78 7.17 -9.12
CA ILE A 71 1.40 8.17 -9.99
C ILE A 71 0.48 9.37 -10.29
N ASP A 72 -0.77 9.34 -9.83
CA ASP A 72 -1.77 10.36 -10.17
C ASP A 72 -1.38 11.75 -9.64
N GLY A 73 -1.38 12.74 -10.53
CA GLY A 73 -0.99 14.12 -10.23
C GLY A 73 0.51 14.33 -9.98
N LEU A 74 1.36 13.33 -10.21
CA LEU A 74 2.81 13.47 -10.05
C LEU A 74 3.45 13.85 -11.38
N ALA A 75 4.09 15.02 -11.40
CA ALA A 75 4.91 15.44 -12.53
C ALA A 75 6.26 14.71 -12.49
N ALA A 76 6.56 13.92 -13.52
CA ALA A 76 7.84 13.24 -13.67
C ALA A 76 8.20 13.14 -15.15
N GLN A 77 9.48 13.39 -15.48
CA GLN A 77 9.97 13.24 -16.86
C GLN A 77 9.97 11.78 -17.30
N ASN A 78 10.33 10.86 -16.40
CA ASN A 78 10.41 9.43 -16.67
C ASN A 78 9.74 8.66 -15.53
N VAL A 79 8.93 7.66 -15.87
CA VAL A 79 8.28 6.78 -14.90
C VAL A 79 8.73 5.34 -15.15
N LEU A 80 9.49 4.80 -14.20
CA LEU A 80 10.05 3.45 -14.28
C LEU A 80 9.16 2.47 -13.50
N ALA A 81 8.84 1.34 -14.10
CA ALA A 81 8.08 0.29 -13.42
C ALA A 81 8.54 -1.11 -13.82
N ASP A 82 8.27 -2.11 -12.96
CA ASP A 82 8.50 -3.52 -13.30
C ASP A 82 7.75 -3.92 -14.58
N LYS A 83 8.29 -4.90 -15.29
CA LYS A 83 7.67 -5.53 -16.47
C LYS A 83 6.21 -6.01 -16.23
N ALA A 84 5.86 -6.38 -15.01
CA ALA A 84 4.51 -6.71 -14.59
C ALA A 84 3.55 -5.50 -14.64
N TYR A 85 4.05 -4.28 -14.71
CA TYR A 85 3.26 -3.07 -14.92
C TYR A 85 3.10 -2.67 -16.39
N ASP A 86 3.62 -3.47 -17.33
CA ASP A 86 3.35 -3.29 -18.76
C ASP A 86 1.84 -3.48 -19.05
N ALA A 87 1.13 -2.36 -19.13
CA ALA A 87 -0.27 -2.24 -19.46
C ALA A 87 -0.60 -0.86 -20.07
N ASP A 88 -1.50 -0.86 -21.05
CA ASP A 88 -1.84 0.33 -21.83
C ASP A 88 -2.34 1.48 -20.97
N ARG A 89 -3.19 1.18 -19.98
CA ARG A 89 -3.72 2.17 -19.04
C ARG A 89 -2.63 2.92 -18.26
N LEU A 90 -1.55 2.23 -17.87
CA LEU A 90 -0.45 2.87 -17.15
C LEU A 90 0.36 3.77 -18.09
N TYR A 91 0.64 3.28 -19.31
CA TYR A 91 1.30 4.05 -20.37
C TYR A 91 0.55 5.34 -20.69
N GLU A 92 -0.74 5.22 -20.99
CA GLU A 92 -1.62 6.36 -21.29
C GLU A 92 -1.63 7.37 -20.16
N LYS A 93 -1.67 6.91 -18.90
CA LYS A 93 -1.65 7.80 -17.73
C LYS A 93 -0.31 8.52 -17.55
N ILE A 94 0.81 7.86 -17.83
CA ILE A 94 2.14 8.49 -17.74
C ILE A 94 2.26 9.58 -18.82
N ILE A 95 1.88 9.26 -20.06
CA ILE A 95 1.93 10.18 -21.19
C ILE A 95 0.97 11.37 -20.99
N ALA A 96 -0.25 11.13 -20.50
CA ALA A 96 -1.22 12.19 -20.23
C ALA A 96 -0.74 13.20 -19.17
N GLN A 97 0.18 12.80 -18.30
CA GLN A 97 0.81 13.65 -17.28
C GLN A 97 2.14 14.27 -17.75
N GLY A 98 2.52 14.05 -19.01
CA GLY A 98 3.73 14.59 -19.62
C GLY A 98 5.02 13.82 -19.34
N GLY A 99 4.93 12.57 -18.86
CA GLY A 99 6.09 11.72 -18.62
C GLY A 99 6.33 10.67 -19.71
N ASP A 100 7.53 10.10 -19.72
CA ASP A 100 7.92 8.97 -20.56
C ASP A 100 7.86 7.63 -19.78
N PRO A 101 7.09 6.63 -20.24
CA PRO A 101 7.00 5.33 -19.59
C PRO A 101 8.22 4.43 -19.91
N VAL A 102 9.05 4.19 -18.89
CA VAL A 102 10.21 3.29 -18.97
C VAL A 102 9.86 1.95 -18.33
N VAL A 103 9.10 1.14 -19.06
CA VAL A 103 8.65 -0.20 -18.64
C VAL A 103 9.04 -1.23 -19.69
N PRO A 104 9.68 -2.36 -19.33
CA PRO A 104 9.98 -3.39 -20.31
C PRO A 104 8.70 -4.10 -20.80
N PRO A 105 8.56 -4.39 -22.10
CA PRO A 105 7.39 -5.09 -22.62
C PRO A 105 7.34 -6.55 -22.15
N ARG A 106 6.14 -7.03 -21.82
CA ARG A 106 5.81 -8.45 -21.60
C ARG A 106 6.03 -9.24 -22.88
N ARG A 107 6.54 -10.47 -22.72
CA ARG A 107 6.83 -11.37 -23.85
C ARG A 107 5.61 -11.64 -24.74
N HIS A 108 4.42 -11.69 -24.13
CA HIS A 108 3.16 -11.98 -24.81
C HIS A 108 2.39 -10.72 -25.25
N ARG A 109 2.99 -9.53 -25.14
CA ARG A 109 2.37 -8.29 -25.61
C ARG A 109 2.26 -8.35 -27.14
N LYS A 110 1.06 -8.10 -27.66
CA LYS A 110 0.75 -8.15 -29.11
C LYS A 110 1.67 -7.22 -29.92
N ARG A 111 1.91 -6.02 -29.40
CA ARG A 111 2.81 -5.02 -30.00
C ARG A 111 3.95 -4.73 -29.03
N GLN A 112 5.13 -5.24 -29.37
CA GLN A 112 6.37 -4.91 -28.66
C GLN A 112 6.72 -3.43 -28.87
N HIS A 113 7.37 -2.82 -27.89
CA HIS A 113 7.87 -1.45 -27.98
C HIS A 113 9.28 -1.37 -27.40
N ALA A 114 10.01 -0.33 -27.81
CA ALA A 114 11.28 0.01 -27.20
C ALA A 114 11.07 0.59 -25.79
N TYR A 115 12.14 0.56 -25.00
CA TYR A 115 12.24 1.24 -23.72
C TYR A 115 13.72 1.56 -23.47
N ASP A 116 14.01 2.59 -22.67
CA ASP A 116 15.38 2.89 -22.28
C ASP A 116 15.88 1.86 -21.25
N ALA A 117 16.70 0.91 -21.72
CA ALA A 117 17.27 -0.14 -20.89
C ALA A 117 18.34 0.35 -19.91
N VAL A 118 18.99 1.50 -20.19
CA VAL A 118 19.98 2.09 -19.29
C VAL A 118 19.26 2.76 -18.14
N LEU A 119 18.27 3.61 -18.44
CA LEU A 119 17.47 4.29 -17.43
C LEU A 119 16.68 3.29 -16.59
N TYR A 120 16.16 2.21 -17.19
CA TYR A 120 15.46 1.15 -16.46
C TYR A 120 16.28 0.54 -15.31
N LYS A 121 17.63 0.56 -15.36
CA LYS A 121 18.48 0.08 -14.25
C LYS A 121 18.28 0.87 -12.96
N GLU A 122 17.87 2.14 -13.05
CA GLU A 122 17.57 2.97 -11.88
C GLU A 122 16.32 2.52 -11.12
N ARG A 123 15.54 1.58 -11.66
CA ARG A 123 14.46 0.91 -10.90
C ARG A 123 14.96 0.28 -9.58
N ASN A 124 16.23 -0.10 -9.50
CA ASN A 124 16.88 -0.57 -8.26
C ASN A 124 16.68 0.39 -7.06
N ARG A 125 16.38 1.68 -7.29
CA ARG A 125 16.00 2.62 -6.21
C ARG A 125 14.79 2.13 -5.40
N VAL A 126 13.79 1.55 -6.06
CA VAL A 126 12.61 0.97 -5.40
C VAL A 126 13.00 -0.23 -4.53
N GLU A 127 13.88 -1.09 -5.04
CA GLU A 127 14.37 -2.27 -4.30
C GLU A 127 15.18 -1.86 -3.07
N ARG A 128 16.06 -0.87 -3.22
CA ARG A 128 16.81 -0.28 -2.11
C ARG A 128 15.88 0.36 -1.07
N PHE A 129 14.82 1.05 -1.48
CA PHE A 129 13.80 1.54 -0.57
C PHE A 129 13.18 0.40 0.25
N PHE A 130 12.74 -0.68 -0.41
CA PHE A 130 12.16 -1.85 0.27
C PHE A 130 13.14 -2.51 1.24
N SER A 131 14.42 -2.62 0.87
CA SER A 131 15.47 -3.13 1.76
C SER A 131 15.63 -2.25 2.99
N ARG A 132 15.68 -0.91 2.82
CA ARG A 132 15.78 0.06 3.94
C ARG A 132 14.61 -0.06 4.91
N ILE A 133 13.37 -0.10 4.42
CA ILE A 133 12.20 -0.19 5.32
C ILE A 133 12.06 -1.56 6.00
N LYS A 134 12.62 -2.62 5.40
CA LYS A 134 12.64 -3.96 6.01
C LYS A 134 13.66 -4.11 7.14
N HIS A 135 14.58 -3.16 7.31
CA HIS A 135 15.42 -3.11 8.52
C HIS A 135 14.57 -2.91 9.80
N PHE A 136 13.41 -2.27 9.67
CA PHE A 136 12.44 -2.18 10.76
C PHE A 136 11.68 -3.50 10.90
N ARG A 137 12.05 -4.31 11.90
CA ARG A 137 11.45 -5.65 12.14
C ARG A 137 9.91 -5.64 12.15
N ARG A 138 9.30 -4.58 12.68
CA ARG A 138 7.84 -4.42 12.73
C ARG A 138 7.20 -4.36 11.34
N ILE A 139 7.89 -3.77 10.37
CA ILE A 139 7.47 -3.72 8.97
C ILE A 139 7.71 -5.08 8.30
N ALA A 140 8.91 -5.63 8.43
CA ALA A 140 9.32 -6.87 7.77
C ALA A 140 8.39 -8.06 8.07
N THR A 141 7.95 -8.19 9.32
CA THR A 141 7.10 -9.32 9.77
C THR A 141 5.61 -8.99 9.75
N ARG A 142 5.19 -7.73 9.46
CA ARG A 142 3.79 -7.28 9.56
C ARG A 142 3.18 -7.61 10.94
N TYR A 143 3.80 -7.15 12.04
CA TYR A 143 3.29 -7.43 13.40
C TYR A 143 1.90 -6.83 13.67
N ASP A 144 1.61 -5.67 13.09
CA ASP A 144 0.35 -4.98 13.30
C ASP A 144 -0.78 -5.66 12.50
N LYS A 145 -1.92 -5.93 13.14
CA LYS A 145 -3.10 -6.50 12.46
C LYS A 145 -3.95 -5.44 11.75
N LEU A 146 -3.92 -4.20 12.22
CA LEU A 146 -4.69 -3.10 11.64
C LEU A 146 -3.91 -2.46 10.50
N ALA A 147 -4.59 -2.10 9.39
CA ALA A 147 -3.98 -1.36 8.29
C ALA A 147 -3.42 -0.02 8.75
N ALA A 148 -4.20 0.72 9.55
CA ALA A 148 -3.84 2.07 9.98
C ALA A 148 -2.53 2.07 10.79
N ASN A 149 -2.37 1.14 11.72
CA ASN A 149 -1.16 1.05 12.55
C ASN A 149 0.07 0.72 11.70
N PHE A 150 -0.04 -0.25 10.79
CA PHE A 150 1.07 -0.61 9.92
C PHE A 150 1.42 0.47 8.92
N MET A 151 0.41 1.11 8.33
CA MET A 151 0.64 2.29 7.51
C MET A 151 1.39 3.35 8.32
N GLY A 152 0.97 3.61 9.57
CA GLY A 152 1.67 4.51 10.48
C GLY A 152 3.15 4.17 10.66
N PHE A 153 3.50 2.89 10.87
CA PHE A 153 4.91 2.48 10.97
C PHE A 153 5.67 2.57 9.64
N VAL A 154 5.02 2.24 8.52
CA VAL A 154 5.61 2.40 7.18
C VAL A 154 5.87 3.88 6.88
N THR A 155 4.93 4.76 7.22
CA THR A 155 5.08 6.21 7.09
C THR A 155 6.18 6.74 8.01
N LEU A 156 6.27 6.26 9.26
CA LEU A 156 7.36 6.64 10.16
C LEU A 156 8.72 6.23 9.59
N ALA A 157 8.84 5.01 9.05
CA ALA A 157 10.04 4.57 8.37
C ALA A 157 10.37 5.46 7.17
N ALA A 158 9.38 5.80 6.34
CA ALA A 158 9.53 6.71 5.22
C ALA A 158 10.06 8.09 5.65
N ILE A 159 9.49 8.68 6.72
CA ILE A 159 9.95 9.96 7.28
C ILE A 159 11.41 9.85 7.75
N MET A 160 11.78 8.77 8.45
CA MET A 160 13.17 8.56 8.85
C MET A 160 14.13 8.42 7.66
N LEU A 161 13.67 7.96 6.49
CA LEU A 161 14.50 7.92 5.29
C LEU A 161 14.72 9.32 4.69
N TRP A 162 13.74 10.22 4.85
CA TRP A 162 13.81 11.62 4.41
C TRP A 162 14.69 12.50 5.32
N LEU A 163 14.73 12.20 6.62
CA LEU A 163 15.50 12.96 7.62
C LEU A 163 16.98 12.57 7.71
N LYS A 164 17.42 11.59 6.92
CA LYS A 164 18.77 11.03 6.99
C LYS A 164 19.68 11.68 5.98
#